data_AF-V4XP78-F1
#
_entry.id   AF-V4XP78-F1
#
_cell.length_a   1.000
_cell.length_b   1.000
_cell.length_c   1.000
_cell.angle_alpha   90.00
_cell.angle_beta   90.00
_cell.angle_gamma   90.00
#
_symmetry.space_group_name_H-M   'P 1'
#
loop_
_entity.id
_entity.type
_entity.pdbx_description
1 polymer ?
#
loop_
_entity_poly.entity_id
_entity_poly.type
_entity_poly.pdbx_seq_one_letter_code
_entity_poly.pdbx_strand_id
1 'polypeptide(L)'
;MEFTDLVEDRRSVHDYADDDLDRETIEAILREAVYAPSSYNLQPWEFLVVGEDANRERLQEVAYGQPQVTDAPVTLVVFGRLDPAAHVDRVLADQVEKGYRDEASAASTRESIEAMREYSEAERRVWTAKSTALAAMSLMFAARERGVATCPMGGFDAEALVEEFAVPDGYEPVMLVTMGYAAEDADDETLPRKFRRPVEEVTHFETFDPETTDARAPVAGRRLNRRRPRAPDQRATRLRPRARRRRLLPASTTRLRRYRSARAGPARSRRR
;
A
#
# COMPACT_ATOMS: atom_id res chain seq x y z
N MET A 1 18.95 -5.33 6.56
CA MET A 1 18.32 -6.67 6.50
C MET A 1 18.77 -7.36 5.22
N GLU A 2 18.79 -8.69 5.15
CA GLU A 2 18.93 -9.36 3.86
C GLU A 2 17.65 -9.13 3.03
N PHE A 3 17.77 -9.00 1.71
CA PHE A 3 16.62 -8.69 0.85
C PHE A 3 15.48 -9.72 0.98
N THR A 4 15.82 -11.01 1.10
CA THR A 4 14.82 -12.06 1.28
C THR A 4 14.00 -11.85 2.54
N ASP A 5 14.67 -11.58 3.67
CA ASP A 5 13.99 -11.32 4.94
C ASP A 5 13.10 -10.07 4.82
N LEU A 6 13.56 -9.01 4.15
CA LEU A 6 12.78 -7.80 3.92
C LEU A 6 11.46 -8.07 3.18
N VAL A 7 11.51 -8.85 2.10
CA VAL A 7 10.33 -9.21 1.30
C VAL A 7 9.41 -10.18 2.06
N GLU A 8 10.01 -11.11 2.81
CA GLU A 8 9.29 -12.10 3.62
C GLU A 8 8.68 -11.51 4.88
N ASP A 9 9.21 -10.42 5.40
CA ASP A 9 8.73 -9.76 6.62
C ASP A 9 7.78 -8.63 6.34
N ARG A 10 7.87 -7.91 5.21
CA ARG A 10 6.94 -6.81 4.90
C ARG A 10 5.47 -7.27 4.96
N ARG A 11 4.67 -6.60 5.78
CA ARG A 11 3.21 -6.77 5.93
C ARG A 11 2.52 -5.43 5.69
N SER A 12 1.21 -5.50 5.44
CA SER A 12 0.36 -4.31 5.52
C SER A 12 -0.13 -4.23 6.95
N VAL A 13 0.29 -3.22 7.70
CA VAL A 13 0.02 -3.06 9.13
C VAL A 13 -1.09 -2.03 9.34
N HIS A 14 -2.08 -2.35 10.15
CA HIS A 14 -3.22 -1.47 10.40
C HIS A 14 -3.18 -0.84 11.80
N ASP A 15 -2.43 -1.42 12.73
CA ASP A 15 -2.31 -0.95 14.11
C ASP A 15 -0.92 -0.34 14.35
N TYR A 16 -0.89 0.93 14.73
CA TYR A 16 0.32 1.73 14.91
C TYR A 16 0.56 2.07 16.39
N ALA A 17 1.81 2.22 16.76
CA ALA A 17 2.19 2.82 18.03
C ALA A 17 1.97 4.35 18.00
N ASP A 18 1.91 4.98 19.18
CA ASP A 18 1.74 6.43 19.33
C ASP A 18 2.98 7.25 18.94
N ASP A 19 4.08 6.59 18.58
CA ASP A 19 5.34 7.21 18.18
C ASP A 19 5.20 8.05 16.90
N ASP A 20 5.67 9.30 16.96
CA ASP A 20 5.79 10.17 15.80
C ASP A 20 6.80 9.62 14.77
N LEU A 21 6.60 9.98 13.51
CA LEU A 21 7.55 9.70 12.44
C LEU A 21 8.23 11.00 12.00
N ASP A 22 9.54 11.10 12.24
CA ASP A 22 10.28 12.32 11.96
C ASP A 22 10.52 12.53 10.45
N ARG A 23 10.71 13.80 10.07
CA ARG A 23 10.93 14.21 8.67
C ARG A 23 12.16 13.55 8.04
N GLU A 24 13.25 13.39 8.79
CA GLU A 24 14.49 12.80 8.25
C GLU A 24 14.26 11.35 7.84
N THR A 25 13.54 10.58 8.66
CA THR A 25 13.14 9.21 8.34
C THR A 25 12.25 9.16 7.09
N ILE A 26 11.24 10.04 6.97
CA ILE A 26 10.36 10.10 5.81
C ILE A 26 11.15 10.42 4.53
N GLU A 27 12.03 11.44 4.58
CA GLU A 27 12.85 11.83 3.44
C GLU A 27 13.87 10.74 3.06
N ALA A 28 14.41 10.00 4.04
CA ALA A 28 15.29 8.86 3.78
C ALA A 28 14.57 7.74 3.02
N ILE A 29 13.33 7.43 3.41
CA ILE A 29 12.49 6.45 2.72
C ILE A 29 12.18 6.90 1.29
N LEU A 30 11.76 8.15 1.12
CA LEU A 30 11.46 8.71 -0.20
C LEU A 30 12.70 8.76 -1.11
N ARG A 31 13.87 9.08 -0.57
CA ARG A 31 15.14 9.08 -1.31
C ARG A 31 15.48 7.73 -1.92
N GLU A 32 15.09 6.64 -1.27
CA GLU A 32 15.24 5.29 -1.83
C GLU A 32 14.11 4.95 -2.79
N ALA A 33 12.87 5.37 -2.50
CA ALA A 33 11.72 5.15 -3.36
C ALA A 33 11.93 5.72 -4.78
N VAL A 34 12.57 6.89 -4.91
CA VAL A 34 12.82 7.52 -6.22
C VAL A 34 13.84 6.79 -7.11
N TYR A 35 14.53 5.76 -6.60
CA TYR A 35 15.37 4.87 -7.42
C TYR A 35 14.56 3.79 -8.15
N ALA A 36 13.25 3.70 -7.94
CA ALA A 36 12.39 2.78 -8.66
C ALA A 36 12.48 2.99 -10.19
N PRO A 37 12.39 1.93 -11.00
CA PRO A 37 12.37 2.09 -12.44
C PRO A 37 11.04 2.68 -12.92
N SER A 38 11.09 3.47 -13.99
CA SER A 38 9.92 3.97 -14.72
C SER A 38 10.14 3.87 -16.22
N SER A 39 9.05 3.83 -16.98
CA SER A 39 9.10 3.86 -18.45
C SER A 39 9.90 5.08 -18.92
N TYR A 40 10.88 4.87 -19.81
CA TYR A 40 11.84 5.88 -20.28
C TYR A 40 12.60 6.65 -19.17
N ASN A 41 12.59 6.16 -17.93
CA ASN A 41 13.09 6.87 -16.75
C ASN A 41 12.38 8.22 -16.49
N LEU A 42 11.11 8.34 -16.84
CA LEU A 42 10.34 9.59 -16.78
C LEU A 42 9.85 9.97 -15.38
N GLN A 43 9.90 9.05 -14.41
CA GLN A 43 9.71 9.33 -12.98
C GLN A 43 8.43 10.15 -12.69
N PRO A 44 7.22 9.65 -13.06
CA PRO A 44 6.00 10.46 -13.00
C PRO A 44 5.45 10.66 -11.58
N TRP A 45 6.04 10.04 -10.55
CA TRP A 45 5.51 10.04 -9.20
C TRP A 45 5.66 11.40 -8.51
N GLU A 46 4.68 11.75 -7.68
CA GLU A 46 4.76 12.82 -6.69
C GLU A 46 4.22 12.29 -5.36
N PHE A 47 4.74 12.82 -4.24
CA PHE A 47 4.36 12.38 -2.90
C PHE A 47 3.90 13.57 -2.07
N LEU A 48 2.64 13.56 -1.63
CA LEU A 48 2.13 14.47 -0.61
C LEU A 48 2.22 13.79 0.75
N VAL A 49 2.98 14.38 1.66
CA VAL A 49 3.13 13.89 3.04
C VAL A 49 2.09 14.55 3.94
N VAL A 50 1.17 13.75 4.49
CA VAL A 50 0.11 14.23 5.39
C VAL A 50 0.37 13.72 6.81
N GLY A 51 0.87 14.60 7.69
CA GLY A 51 1.15 14.28 9.10
C GLY A 51 0.36 15.10 10.12
N GLU A 52 -0.18 16.27 9.73
CA GLU A 52 -0.98 17.09 10.62
C GLU A 52 -2.36 16.45 10.90
N ASP A 53 -2.77 16.39 12.17
CA ASP A 53 -4.02 15.75 12.62
C ASP A 53 -5.23 16.18 11.78
N ALA A 54 -5.44 17.50 11.63
CA ALA A 54 -6.55 18.05 10.87
C ALA A 54 -6.54 17.61 9.40
N ASN A 55 -5.35 17.48 8.78
CA ASN A 55 -5.25 17.00 7.40
C ASN A 55 -5.41 15.49 7.30
N ARG A 56 -5.00 14.72 8.32
CA ARG A 56 -5.25 13.26 8.38
C ARG A 56 -6.74 12.95 8.55
N GLU A 57 -7.46 13.74 9.34
CA GLU A 57 -8.93 13.63 9.47
C GLU A 57 -9.63 13.89 8.13
N ARG A 58 -9.27 14.98 7.43
CA ARG A 58 -9.76 15.29 6.07
C ARG A 58 -9.45 14.16 5.08
N LEU A 59 -8.23 13.61 5.15
CA LEU A 59 -7.84 12.49 4.30
C LEU A 59 -8.62 11.20 4.62
N GLN A 60 -8.94 10.96 5.89
CA GLN A 60 -9.75 9.81 6.30
C GLN A 60 -11.17 9.88 5.75
N GLU A 61 -11.78 11.07 5.71
CA GLU A 61 -13.11 11.25 5.13
C GLU A 61 -13.15 10.82 3.65
N VAL A 62 -12.16 11.25 2.85
CA VAL A 62 -12.04 10.81 1.44
C VAL A 62 -11.60 9.36 1.30
N ALA A 63 -10.94 8.80 2.31
CA ALA A 63 -10.57 7.38 2.40
C ALA A 63 -11.65 6.48 3.02
N TYR A 64 -12.92 6.89 2.95
CA TYR A 64 -14.08 6.11 3.42
C TYR A 64 -14.06 5.76 4.92
N GLY A 65 -13.47 6.61 5.76
CA GLY A 65 -13.45 6.42 7.21
C GLY A 65 -12.51 5.32 7.68
N GLN A 66 -11.49 4.98 6.90
CA GLN A 66 -10.51 3.96 7.27
C GLN A 66 -9.65 4.45 8.47
N PRO A 67 -9.67 3.76 9.63
CA PRO A 67 -9.06 4.25 10.86
C PRO A 67 -7.53 4.39 10.77
N GLN A 68 -6.88 3.50 10.03
CA GLN A 68 -5.41 3.51 9.89
C GLN A 68 -4.85 4.82 9.28
N VAL A 69 -5.68 5.62 8.60
CA VAL A 69 -5.28 6.94 8.05
C VAL A 69 -4.97 7.95 9.16
N THR A 70 -5.73 7.90 10.26
CA THR A 70 -5.54 8.76 11.43
C THR A 70 -4.76 8.08 12.55
N ASP A 71 -4.74 6.75 12.58
CA ASP A 71 -3.96 6.01 13.59
C ASP A 71 -2.46 6.05 13.25
N ALA A 72 -2.10 6.03 11.97
CA ALA A 72 -0.70 6.20 11.56
C ALA A 72 -0.27 7.69 11.68
N PRO A 73 0.93 7.99 12.21
CA PRO A 73 1.43 9.36 12.34
C PRO A 73 1.55 10.09 10.99
N VAL A 74 1.72 9.34 9.89
CA VAL A 74 1.82 9.89 8.54
C VAL A 74 1.01 9.05 7.56
N THR A 75 0.30 9.72 6.65
CA THR A 75 -0.23 9.09 5.43
C THR A 75 0.31 9.81 4.20
N LEU A 76 0.92 9.06 3.28
CA LEU A 76 1.32 9.57 1.98
C LEU A 76 0.16 9.45 1.00
N VAL A 77 -0.06 10.50 0.21
CA VAL A 77 -0.79 10.41 -1.05
C VAL A 77 0.22 10.29 -2.17
N VAL A 78 0.19 9.18 -2.88
CA VAL A 78 1.05 8.93 -4.04
C VAL A 78 0.29 9.30 -5.29
N PHE A 79 0.76 10.35 -5.96
CA PHE A 79 0.25 10.79 -7.25
C PHE A 79 1.16 10.33 -8.37
N GLY A 80 0.62 10.31 -9.58
CA GLY A 80 1.42 10.22 -10.79
C GLY A 80 0.98 11.24 -11.83
N ARG A 81 1.94 11.83 -12.53
CA ARG A 81 1.70 12.82 -13.57
C ARG A 81 1.18 12.17 -14.85
N LEU A 82 0.04 12.65 -15.35
CA LEU A 82 -0.62 12.12 -16.54
C LEU A 82 0.05 12.52 -17.86
N ASP A 83 0.87 13.57 -17.85
CA ASP A 83 1.69 13.98 -18.99
C ASP A 83 3.00 13.19 -19.02
N PRO A 84 3.18 12.21 -19.93
CA PRO A 84 4.38 11.39 -19.96
C PRO A 84 5.64 12.20 -20.29
N ALA A 85 5.50 13.31 -21.00
CA ALA A 85 6.63 14.13 -21.42
C ALA A 85 7.03 15.19 -20.38
N ALA A 86 6.42 15.22 -19.20
CA ALA A 86 6.67 16.25 -18.20
C ALA A 86 8.14 16.39 -17.76
N HIS A 87 8.91 15.30 -17.82
CA HIS A 87 10.31 15.27 -17.38
C HIS A 87 11.30 14.90 -18.50
N VAL A 88 10.83 14.79 -19.75
CA VAL A 88 11.62 14.26 -20.87
C VAL A 88 12.91 15.05 -21.12
N ASP A 89 12.86 16.38 -21.03
CA ASP A 89 14.01 17.26 -21.24
C ASP A 89 15.15 16.93 -20.29
N ARG A 90 14.84 16.89 -18.99
CA ARG A 90 15.83 16.67 -17.93
C ARG A 90 16.43 15.26 -18.04
N VAL A 91 15.59 14.27 -18.31
CA VAL A 91 16.01 12.86 -18.41
C VAL A 91 16.93 12.67 -19.62
N LEU A 92 16.58 13.22 -20.78
CA LEU A 92 17.39 13.07 -21.98
C LEU A 92 18.70 13.87 -21.90
N ALA A 93 18.67 15.08 -21.33
CA ALA A 93 19.88 15.86 -21.11
C ALA A 93 20.90 15.10 -20.24
N ASP A 94 20.44 14.53 -19.11
CA ASP A 94 21.28 13.70 -18.23
C ASP A 94 21.86 12.47 -18.95
N GLN A 95 21.05 11.81 -19.78
CA GLN A 95 21.50 10.63 -20.54
C GLN A 95 22.51 10.97 -21.63
N VAL A 96 22.38 12.13 -22.29
CA VAL A 96 23.36 12.62 -23.26
C VAL A 96 24.66 12.99 -22.55
N GLU A 97 24.58 13.75 -21.45
CA GLU A 97 25.75 14.15 -20.66
C GLU A 97 26.57 12.93 -20.19
N LYS A 98 25.89 11.86 -19.76
CA LYS A 98 26.51 10.62 -19.29
C LYS A 98 26.91 9.65 -20.41
N GLY A 99 26.61 9.96 -21.67
CA GLY A 99 26.96 9.13 -22.82
C GLY A 99 26.12 7.85 -22.98
N TYR A 100 24.94 7.77 -22.36
CA TYR A 100 23.99 6.68 -22.62
C TYR A 100 23.39 6.74 -24.03
N ARG A 101 23.43 7.92 -24.67
CA ARG A 101 22.94 8.18 -26.02
C ARG A 101 23.59 9.42 -26.62
N ASP A 102 23.58 9.53 -27.94
CA ASP A 102 23.91 10.77 -28.65
C ASP A 102 22.68 11.69 -28.79
N GLU A 103 22.91 12.93 -29.27
CA GLU A 103 21.86 13.94 -29.43
C GLU A 103 20.78 13.53 -30.44
N ALA A 104 21.16 12.83 -31.52
CA ALA A 104 20.21 12.42 -32.55
C ALA A 104 19.25 11.33 -32.02
N SER A 105 19.78 10.35 -31.29
CA SER A 105 19.01 9.33 -30.58
C SER A 105 18.13 9.92 -29.49
N ALA A 106 18.62 10.93 -28.76
CA ALA A 106 17.83 11.68 -27.79
C ALA A 106 16.66 12.41 -28.45
N ALA A 107 16.88 13.09 -29.59
CA ALA A 107 15.82 13.76 -30.33
C ALA A 107 14.72 12.79 -30.82
N SER A 108 15.10 11.63 -31.36
CA SER A 108 14.14 10.60 -31.77
C SER A 108 13.35 10.01 -30.60
N THR A 109 14.02 9.80 -29.45
CA THR A 109 13.33 9.33 -28.23
C THR A 109 12.35 10.38 -27.70
N ARG A 110 12.73 11.66 -27.75
CA ARG A 110 11.85 12.78 -27.37
C ARG A 110 10.57 12.76 -28.20
N GLU A 111 10.69 12.67 -29.52
CA GLU A 111 9.51 12.60 -30.42
C GLU A 111 8.59 11.43 -30.04
N SER A 112 9.17 10.27 -29.75
CA SER A 112 8.41 9.09 -29.32
C SER A 112 7.67 9.32 -27.99
N ILE A 113 8.30 9.99 -27.03
CA ILE A 113 7.71 10.31 -25.72
C ILE A 113 6.65 11.40 -25.85
N GLU A 114 6.88 12.42 -26.67
CA GLU A 114 5.91 13.48 -26.96
C GLU A 114 4.66 12.92 -27.62
N ALA A 115 4.80 11.98 -28.55
CA ALA A 115 3.68 11.27 -29.16
C ALA A 115 2.80 10.50 -28.14
N MET A 116 3.35 10.12 -26.98
CA MET A 116 2.56 9.48 -25.92
C MET A 116 1.52 10.42 -25.29
N ARG A 117 1.60 11.73 -25.49
CA ARG A 117 0.54 12.67 -25.09
C ARG A 117 -0.77 12.39 -25.83
N GLU A 118 -0.70 11.85 -27.04
CA GLU A 118 -1.86 11.52 -27.88
C GLU A 118 -2.56 10.23 -27.47
N TYR A 119 -2.00 9.46 -26.53
CA TYR A 119 -2.68 8.30 -25.96
C TYR A 119 -4.01 8.71 -25.32
N SER A 120 -4.97 7.79 -25.27
CA SER A 120 -6.19 8.01 -24.51
C SER A 120 -5.88 8.25 -23.04
N GLU A 121 -6.79 8.94 -22.34
CA GLU A 121 -6.61 9.19 -20.92
C GLU A 121 -6.46 7.89 -20.11
N ALA A 122 -7.23 6.85 -20.47
CA ALA A 122 -7.12 5.53 -19.85
C ALA A 122 -5.73 4.91 -20.03
N GLU A 123 -5.13 5.04 -21.21
CA GLU A 123 -3.77 4.56 -21.48
C GLU A 123 -2.72 5.34 -20.69
N ARG A 124 -2.85 6.67 -20.61
CA ARG A 124 -1.95 7.51 -19.79
C ARG A 124 -2.07 7.20 -18.30
N ARG A 125 -3.29 6.97 -17.79
CA ARG A 125 -3.52 6.51 -16.42
C ARG A 125 -2.86 5.15 -16.15
N VAL A 126 -3.00 4.18 -17.06
CA VAL A 126 -2.34 2.87 -16.93
C VAL A 126 -0.81 3.01 -16.94
N TRP A 127 -0.25 3.82 -17.83
CA TRP A 127 1.19 4.09 -17.88
C TRP A 127 1.70 4.71 -16.57
N THR A 128 0.98 5.71 -16.08
CA THR A 128 1.25 6.45 -14.84
C THR A 128 1.19 5.52 -13.62
N ALA A 129 0.11 4.75 -13.49
CA ALA A 129 -0.11 3.84 -12.37
C ALA A 129 0.96 2.75 -12.30
N LYS A 130 1.38 2.18 -13.44
CA LYS A 130 2.46 1.17 -13.48
C LYS A 130 3.77 1.71 -12.93
N SER A 131 4.22 2.87 -13.40
CA SER A 131 5.49 3.47 -12.95
C SER A 131 5.41 3.88 -11.47
N THR A 132 4.28 4.45 -11.05
CA THR A 132 4.08 4.95 -9.69
C THR A 132 3.94 3.81 -8.67
N ALA A 133 3.29 2.70 -9.04
CA ALA A 133 3.20 1.53 -8.16
C ALA A 133 4.56 0.88 -7.88
N LEU A 134 5.52 0.96 -8.80
CA LEU A 134 6.90 0.50 -8.58
C LEU A 134 7.61 1.37 -7.53
N ALA A 135 7.43 2.69 -7.61
CA ALA A 135 7.95 3.63 -6.61
C ALA A 135 7.30 3.39 -5.24
N ALA A 136 5.99 3.17 -5.18
CA ALA A 136 5.30 2.88 -3.94
C ALA A 136 5.73 1.54 -3.31
N MET A 137 6.00 0.50 -4.11
CA MET A 137 6.57 -0.74 -3.57
C MET A 137 7.99 -0.55 -3.03
N SER A 138 8.81 0.23 -3.75
CA SER A 138 10.17 0.58 -3.30
C SER A 138 10.14 1.37 -2.00
N LEU A 139 9.20 2.30 -1.87
CA LEU A 139 8.91 3.03 -0.63
C LEU A 139 8.57 2.10 0.53
N MET A 140 7.68 1.12 0.32
CA MET A 140 7.30 0.18 1.37
C MET A 140 8.46 -0.73 1.81
N PHE A 141 9.38 -1.08 0.91
CA PHE A 141 10.60 -1.80 1.26
C PHE A 141 11.58 -0.92 2.03
N ALA A 142 11.82 0.31 1.56
CA ALA A 142 12.67 1.29 2.25
C ALA A 142 12.16 1.61 3.66
N ALA A 143 10.84 1.71 3.83
CA ALA A 143 10.20 1.87 5.13
C ALA A 143 10.44 0.65 6.03
N ARG A 144 10.20 -0.56 5.53
CA ARG A 144 10.37 -1.79 6.33
C ARG A 144 11.80 -2.00 6.80
N GLU A 145 12.80 -1.68 5.97
CA GLU A 145 14.22 -1.76 6.34
C GLU A 145 14.55 -0.89 7.58
N ARG A 146 13.80 0.19 7.79
CA ARG A 146 13.95 1.14 8.91
C ARG A 146 13.03 0.83 10.09
N GLY A 147 12.34 -0.31 10.06
CA GLY A 147 11.33 -0.66 11.07
C GLY A 147 10.03 0.14 10.95
N VAL A 148 9.84 0.92 9.88
CA VAL A 148 8.60 1.66 9.63
C VAL A 148 7.61 0.72 8.94
N ALA A 149 6.48 0.51 9.59
CA ALA A 149 5.35 -0.24 9.08
C ALA A 149 4.55 0.59 8.07
N THR A 150 3.91 -0.08 7.12
CA THR A 150 3.15 0.58 6.06
C THR A 150 1.86 -0.15 5.74
N CYS A 151 0.84 0.56 5.24
CA CYS A 151 -0.32 -0.06 4.59
C CYS A 151 -0.69 0.67 3.29
N PRO A 152 -0.57 0.03 2.12
CA PRO A 152 -1.03 0.60 0.86
C PRO A 152 -2.55 0.48 0.74
N MET A 153 -3.21 1.54 0.27
CA MET A 153 -4.66 1.64 0.18
C MET A 153 -5.07 2.14 -1.21
N GLY A 154 -5.89 1.36 -1.89
CA GLY A 154 -6.55 1.76 -3.15
C GLY A 154 -8.00 2.21 -2.98
N GLY A 155 -8.57 2.06 -1.78
CA GLY A 155 -9.95 2.47 -1.50
C GLY A 155 -9.97 3.91 -0.98
N PHE A 156 -10.28 4.85 -1.85
CA PHE A 156 -10.54 6.26 -1.53
C PHE A 156 -11.30 6.91 -2.70
N ASP A 157 -11.94 8.04 -2.45
CA ASP A 157 -12.58 8.87 -3.48
C ASP A 157 -11.53 9.80 -4.11
N ALA A 158 -11.12 9.49 -5.34
CA ALA A 158 -10.08 10.23 -6.04
C ALA A 158 -10.50 11.66 -6.42
N GLU A 159 -11.77 11.88 -6.76
CA GLU A 159 -12.28 13.20 -7.11
C GLU A 159 -12.35 14.08 -5.87
N ALA A 160 -12.90 13.54 -4.77
CA ALA A 160 -12.95 14.26 -3.50
C ALA A 160 -11.55 14.56 -2.95
N LEU A 161 -10.59 13.65 -3.10
CA LEU A 161 -9.20 13.87 -2.70
C LEU A 161 -8.56 15.03 -3.47
N VAL A 162 -8.77 15.09 -4.80
CA VAL A 162 -8.26 16.18 -5.64
C VAL A 162 -8.84 17.52 -5.21
N GLU A 163 -10.14 17.58 -4.94
CA GLU A 163 -10.82 18.79 -4.45
C GLU A 163 -10.31 19.19 -3.06
N GLU A 164 -10.30 18.25 -2.12
CA GLU A 164 -9.95 18.49 -0.71
C GLU A 164 -8.52 19.02 -0.54
N PHE A 165 -7.58 18.48 -1.31
CA PHE A 165 -6.17 18.86 -1.24
C PHE A 165 -5.74 19.85 -2.33
N ALA A 166 -6.69 20.41 -3.08
CA ALA A 166 -6.46 21.37 -4.16
C ALA A 166 -5.36 20.91 -5.15
N VAL A 167 -5.43 19.64 -5.53
CA VAL A 167 -4.45 19.02 -6.43
C VAL A 167 -4.61 19.62 -7.83
N PRO A 168 -3.53 20.08 -8.48
CA PRO A 168 -3.62 20.63 -9.83
C PRO A 168 -4.09 19.59 -10.85
N ASP A 169 -4.59 20.07 -11.98
CA ASP A 169 -4.91 19.22 -13.13
C ASP A 169 -3.67 18.44 -13.62
N GLY A 170 -3.91 17.24 -14.15
CA GLY A 170 -2.87 16.40 -14.73
C GLY A 170 -2.14 15.49 -13.75
N TYR A 171 -2.67 15.34 -12.53
CA TYR A 171 -2.21 14.35 -11.55
C TYR A 171 -3.28 13.29 -11.30
N GLU A 172 -2.89 12.03 -11.37
CA GLU A 172 -3.72 10.88 -10.99
C GLU A 172 -3.39 10.49 -9.54
N PRO A 173 -4.35 10.49 -8.62
CA PRO A 173 -4.20 9.82 -7.33
C PRO A 173 -4.06 8.31 -7.54
N VAL A 174 -2.90 7.73 -7.22
CA VAL A 174 -2.61 6.31 -7.50
C VAL A 174 -2.87 5.43 -6.28
N MET A 175 -2.39 5.84 -5.11
CA MET A 175 -2.62 5.13 -3.85
C MET A 175 -2.35 6.00 -2.64
N LEU A 176 -2.93 5.63 -1.50
CA LEU A 176 -2.48 6.10 -0.19
C LEU A 176 -1.53 5.08 0.43
N VAL A 177 -0.58 5.54 1.24
CA VAL A 177 0.28 4.67 2.04
C VAL A 177 0.40 5.24 3.44
N THR A 178 -0.19 4.57 4.43
CA THR A 178 0.01 4.93 5.83
C THR A 178 1.41 4.50 6.28
N MET A 179 2.03 5.25 7.19
CA MET A 179 3.39 5.05 7.68
C MET A 179 3.48 5.35 9.17
N GLY A 180 4.13 4.47 9.92
CA GLY A 180 4.39 4.62 11.35
C GLY A 180 5.08 3.38 11.91
N TYR A 181 5.33 3.37 13.22
CA TYR A 181 5.83 2.16 13.89
C TYR A 181 4.66 1.24 14.22
N ALA A 182 4.82 -0.07 14.04
CA ALA A 182 3.78 -1.03 14.38
C ALA A 182 3.60 -1.07 15.91
N ALA A 183 2.36 -1.19 16.38
CA ALA A 183 2.09 -1.49 17.78
C ALA A 183 2.71 -2.85 18.18
N GLU A 184 3.14 -3.01 19.44
CA GLU A 184 3.78 -4.24 19.91
C GLU A 184 2.89 -5.49 19.74
N ASP A 185 1.57 -5.31 19.84
CA ASP A 185 0.56 -6.35 19.71
C ASP A 185 -0.17 -6.31 18.36
N ALA A 186 0.34 -5.57 17.37
CA ALA A 186 -0.25 -5.53 16.03
C ALA A 186 -0.38 -6.95 15.44
N ASP A 187 -1.61 -7.37 15.15
CA ASP A 187 -1.92 -8.71 14.64
C ASP A 187 -1.16 -9.00 13.34
N ASP A 188 -0.95 -7.98 12.49
CA ASP A 188 -0.23 -8.09 11.23
C ASP A 188 1.25 -8.47 11.40
N GLU A 189 1.86 -8.16 12.56
CA GLU A 189 3.25 -8.51 12.90
C GLU A 189 3.34 -9.80 13.73
N THR A 190 2.39 -10.04 14.63
CA THR A 190 2.47 -11.14 15.60
C THR A 190 1.89 -12.47 15.08
N LEU A 191 0.90 -12.41 14.18
CA LEU A 191 0.27 -13.60 13.62
C LEU A 191 1.07 -14.17 12.44
N PRO A 192 0.90 -15.48 12.12
CA PRO A 192 1.48 -16.06 10.92
C PRO A 192 1.06 -15.30 9.65
N ARG A 193 2.01 -15.15 8.71
CA ARG A 193 1.81 -14.45 7.43
C ARG A 193 0.50 -14.87 6.75
N LYS A 194 -0.31 -13.87 6.38
CA LYS A 194 -1.51 -14.05 5.54
C LYS A 194 -1.14 -14.81 4.26
N PHE A 195 -2.04 -15.68 3.80
CA PHE A 195 -1.83 -16.54 2.65
C PHE A 195 -1.25 -15.80 1.43
N ARG A 196 -0.33 -16.48 0.73
CA ARG A 196 0.14 -16.12 -0.59
C ARG A 196 -0.06 -17.36 -1.46
N ARG A 197 -0.58 -17.16 -2.68
CA ARG A 197 -0.69 -18.24 -3.65
C ARG A 197 0.69 -18.87 -3.86
N PRO A 198 0.82 -20.20 -3.84
CA PRO A 198 2.05 -20.88 -4.24
C PRO A 198 2.54 -20.40 -5.61
N VAL A 199 3.86 -20.38 -5.80
CA VAL A 199 4.47 -19.84 -7.03
C VAL A 199 4.02 -20.62 -8.26
N GLU A 200 3.76 -21.92 -8.11
CA GLU A 200 3.28 -22.82 -9.15
C GLU A 200 1.87 -22.45 -9.63
N GLU A 201 1.08 -21.75 -8.81
CA GLU A 201 -0.27 -21.33 -9.20
C GLU A 201 -0.29 -20.06 -10.07
N VAL A 202 0.79 -19.28 -10.03
CA VAL A 202 0.87 -17.96 -10.68
C VAL A 202 1.94 -17.93 -11.77
N THR A 203 2.62 -19.05 -12.01
CA THR A 203 3.73 -19.16 -12.96
C THR A 203 3.37 -20.12 -14.08
N HIS A 204 3.54 -19.67 -15.31
CA HIS A 204 3.29 -20.47 -16.51
C HIS A 204 4.54 -20.43 -17.39
N PHE A 205 5.10 -21.60 -17.71
CA PHE A 205 6.28 -21.72 -18.57
C PHE A 205 5.83 -21.97 -20.01
N GLU A 206 6.39 -21.21 -20.96
CA GLU A 206 6.10 -21.24 -22.41
C GLU A 206 4.67 -20.85 -22.83
N THR A 207 3.64 -21.33 -22.14
CA THR A 207 2.23 -21.13 -22.48
C THR A 207 1.44 -20.66 -21.27
N PHE A 208 0.60 -19.64 -21.45
CA PHE A 208 -0.26 -19.10 -20.39
C PHE A 208 -1.51 -19.97 -20.20
N ASP A 209 -1.67 -20.57 -19.02
CA ASP A 209 -2.80 -21.44 -18.68
C ASP A 209 -3.25 -21.23 -17.22
N PRO A 210 -4.19 -20.31 -16.97
CA PRO A 210 -4.63 -19.94 -15.62
C PRO A 210 -5.65 -20.91 -15.00
N GLU A 211 -6.13 -21.93 -15.72
CA GLU A 211 -7.25 -22.78 -15.27
C GLU A 211 -6.80 -24.08 -14.57
N THR A 212 -5.52 -24.46 -14.67
CA THR A 212 -5.01 -25.75 -14.17
C THR A 212 -4.78 -25.81 -12.66
N THR A 213 -5.09 -24.76 -11.92
CA THR A 213 -4.92 -24.74 -10.47
C THR A 213 -6.21 -25.07 -9.73
N ASP A 214 -6.29 -26.29 -9.21
CA ASP A 214 -7.41 -26.73 -8.37
C ASP A 214 -7.45 -25.91 -7.07
N ALA A 215 -8.38 -24.96 -6.99
CA ALA A 215 -8.60 -24.07 -5.84
C ALA A 215 -8.96 -24.81 -4.51
N ARG A 216 -9.02 -26.15 -4.53
CA ARG A 216 -9.28 -27.01 -3.37
C ARG A 216 -8.05 -27.74 -2.84
N ALA A 217 -6.88 -27.55 -3.44
CA ALA A 217 -5.65 -28.12 -2.92
C ALA A 217 -5.38 -27.57 -1.50
N PRO A 218 -5.16 -28.43 -0.48
CA PRO A 218 -4.92 -27.96 0.87
C PRO A 218 -3.66 -27.10 0.90
N VAL A 219 -3.73 -25.94 1.57
CA VAL A 219 -2.56 -25.11 1.88
C VAL A 219 -1.52 -26.01 2.53
N ALA A 220 -0.39 -26.24 1.85
CA ALA A 220 0.65 -27.15 2.31
C ALA A 220 1.27 -26.61 3.60
N GLY A 221 0.66 -26.96 4.74
CA GLY A 221 1.17 -26.67 6.06
C GLY A 221 2.50 -27.38 6.26
N ARG A 222 3.55 -26.58 6.48
CA ARG A 222 4.81 -26.91 7.15
C ARG A 222 5.10 -28.41 7.29
N ARG A 223 6.02 -28.93 6.48
CA ARG A 223 6.94 -29.95 7.01
C ARG A 223 7.77 -29.27 8.09
N LEU A 224 7.24 -29.25 9.32
CA LEU A 224 8.04 -29.02 10.52
C LEU A 224 9.18 -30.02 10.46
N ASN A 225 10.38 -29.52 10.20
CA ASN A 225 11.60 -30.29 10.30
C ASN A 225 11.77 -30.62 11.79
N ARG A 226 11.08 -31.66 12.27
CA ARG A 226 11.22 -32.19 13.63
C ARG A 226 12.61 -32.80 13.72
N ARG A 227 13.63 -31.98 13.96
CA ARG A 227 14.81 -32.44 14.67
C ARG A 227 14.30 -32.97 15.99
N ARG A 228 14.28 -34.31 16.13
CA ARG A 228 13.88 -34.98 17.37
C ARG A 228 14.75 -34.41 18.51
N PRO A 229 14.19 -33.78 19.55
CA PRO A 229 14.95 -33.59 20.77
C PRO A 229 15.23 -34.97 21.37
N ARG A 230 16.49 -35.22 21.74
CA ARG A 230 16.87 -36.39 22.54
C ARG A 230 16.01 -36.39 23.81
N ALA A 231 15.34 -37.51 24.07
CA ALA A 231 14.49 -37.66 25.24
C ALA A 231 15.31 -37.51 26.53
N PRO A 232 14.88 -36.68 27.50
CA PRO A 232 15.36 -36.80 28.87
C PRO A 232 14.66 -37.97 29.56
N ASP A 233 15.46 -38.66 30.36
CA ASP A 233 15.17 -39.88 31.11
C ASP A 233 13.93 -39.73 32.02
N GLN A 234 12.95 -40.65 31.88
CA GLN A 234 11.72 -40.63 32.67
C GLN A 234 11.89 -41.47 33.93
N ARG A 235 12.11 -40.80 35.07
CA ARG A 235 11.75 -41.35 36.38
C ARG A 235 10.67 -40.50 37.03
N ALA A 236 9.50 -41.14 37.19
CA ALA A 236 8.46 -40.95 38.20
C ALA A 236 7.89 -39.52 38.41
N THR A 237 6.57 -39.37 38.28
CA THR A 237 5.61 -39.50 39.41
C THR A 237 4.19 -39.20 38.93
N ARG A 238 3.24 -40.06 39.29
CA ARG A 238 1.79 -39.91 39.07
C ARG A 238 1.22 -38.87 40.04
N LEU A 239 0.20 -38.08 39.65
CA LEU A 239 -0.96 -37.73 40.50
C LEU A 239 -2.06 -36.92 39.75
N ARG A 240 -3.20 -37.62 39.59
CA ARG A 240 -4.66 -37.28 39.56
C ARG A 240 -5.24 -35.89 39.17
N PRO A 241 -6.49 -35.85 38.64
CA PRO A 241 -7.12 -34.67 38.04
C PRO A 241 -7.93 -33.82 39.03
N ARG A 242 -8.09 -32.52 38.73
CA ARG A 242 -9.08 -31.63 39.40
C ARG A 242 -10.08 -31.05 38.40
N ALA A 243 -11.34 -31.05 38.83
CA ALA A 243 -12.51 -30.65 38.07
C ALA A 243 -12.87 -29.16 38.24
N ARG A 244 -13.39 -28.61 37.12
CA ARG A 244 -14.35 -27.51 36.89
C ARG A 244 -14.71 -26.55 38.05
N ARG A 245 -14.82 -25.25 37.70
CA ARG A 245 -16.12 -24.52 37.68
C ARG A 245 -16.06 -23.23 36.84
N ARG A 246 -16.92 -23.19 35.81
CA ARG A 246 -17.44 -22.01 35.12
C ARG A 246 -18.25 -21.16 36.10
N ARG A 247 -18.16 -19.83 36.01
CA ARG A 247 -19.26 -18.92 36.37
C ARG A 247 -19.44 -17.86 35.30
N LEU A 248 -20.70 -17.62 35.00
CA LEU A 248 -21.27 -16.88 33.89
C LEU A 248 -21.43 -15.39 34.23
N LEU A 249 -21.30 -14.55 33.21
CA LEU A 249 -21.75 -13.15 33.17
C LEU A 249 -23.30 -13.08 33.11
N PRO A 250 -23.94 -12.04 33.64
CA PRO A 250 -25.27 -11.64 33.20
C PRO A 250 -25.20 -10.49 32.17
N ALA A 251 -26.02 -10.64 31.13
CA ALA A 251 -26.29 -9.68 30.07
C ALA A 251 -27.23 -8.56 30.54
N SER A 252 -27.05 -7.35 30.00
CA SER A 252 -28.03 -6.26 30.07
C SER A 252 -28.27 -5.64 28.69
N THR A 253 -29.39 -6.05 28.10
CA THR A 253 -30.41 -5.26 27.38
C THR A 253 -30.00 -4.11 26.43
N THR A 254 -30.03 -4.45 25.14
CA THR A 254 -30.75 -3.79 24.02
C THR A 254 -31.18 -2.32 24.17
N ARG A 255 -30.64 -1.45 23.29
CA ARG A 255 -31.42 -0.39 22.60
C ARG A 255 -30.96 -0.24 21.15
N LEU A 256 -31.72 -0.84 20.23
CA LEU A 256 -31.73 -0.46 18.81
C LEU A 256 -32.33 0.94 18.67
N ARG A 257 -31.60 1.87 18.07
CA ARG A 257 -32.16 3.13 17.56
C ARG A 257 -32.40 2.97 16.06
N ARG A 258 -33.67 2.83 15.67
CA ARG A 258 -34.13 2.86 14.28
C ARG A 258 -33.99 4.29 13.75
N TYR A 259 -33.15 4.51 12.74
CA TYR A 259 -33.28 5.69 11.88
C TYR A 259 -34.33 5.39 10.81
N ARG A 260 -35.47 6.08 10.92
CA ARG A 260 -36.52 6.08 9.90
C ARG A 260 -36.19 7.15 8.87
N SER A 261 -36.18 6.73 7.61
CA SER A 261 -36.36 7.52 6.41
C SER A 261 -37.55 8.48 6.51
N ALA A 262 -37.36 9.73 6.06
CA ALA A 262 -38.45 10.59 5.61
C ALA A 262 -38.04 11.26 4.29
N ARG A 263 -38.66 10.80 3.20
CA ARG A 263 -38.84 11.56 1.96
C ARG A 263 -39.85 12.68 2.23
N ALA A 264 -39.62 13.85 1.63
CA ALA A 264 -40.55 14.59 0.75
C ALA A 264 -40.33 16.10 0.85
N GLY A 265 -40.05 16.75 -0.30
CA GLY A 265 -40.32 18.18 -0.50
C GLY A 265 -41.84 18.47 -0.48
N PRO A 266 -42.30 19.70 -0.79
CA PRO A 266 -41.98 20.35 -2.07
C PRO A 266 -41.92 21.90 -2.05
N ALA A 267 -41.77 22.44 -3.27
CA ALA A 267 -42.33 23.70 -3.79
C ALA A 267 -41.43 24.95 -3.89
N ARG A 268 -40.93 25.13 -5.12
CA ARG A 268 -40.99 26.35 -5.94
C ARG A 268 -41.58 27.61 -5.25
N SER A 269 -40.84 28.71 -5.31
CA SER A 269 -41.40 30.00 -5.66
C SER A 269 -40.40 30.84 -6.45
N ARG A 270 -40.91 31.57 -7.45
CA ARG A 270 -40.21 32.42 -8.42
C ARG A 270 -40.10 33.87 -7.90
N ARG A 271 -39.21 34.64 -8.55
CA ARG A 271 -39.09 36.12 -8.63
C ARG A 271 -38.34 36.73 -7.44
N ARG A 272 -37.37 37.64 -7.62
CA ARG A 272 -37.18 38.65 -8.67
C ARG A 272 -35.78 38.59 -9.29
#